data_AF-A0A0R3SEN1-F1
#
_entry.id   AF-A0A0R3SEN1-F1
#
_cell.length_a   1.000
_cell.length_b   1.000
_cell.length_c   1.000
_cell.angle_alpha   90.00
_cell.angle_beta   90.00
_cell.angle_gamma   90.00
#
_symmetry.space_group_name_H-M   'P 1'
#
loop_
_entity.id
_entity.type
_entity.pdbx_description
1 polymer ?
#
loop_
_entity_poly.entity_id
_entity_poly.type
_entity_poly.pdbx_seq_one_letter_code
_entity_poly.pdbx_strand_id
1 'polypeptide(L)'
;MAAPDSELLAEFEKAKKLHTTCESLRLALSPMVKSGHDDLFRNIGEFEIIAGKEEDVFIGKIKSGLLQTCNTFLDVTFPSLNKEMKILNDLTSSMESCQKKYTKEKNCDKQAKLEVEMKSAEVKCAKQRSGTVTLLKQANTVEKSIKEDLVSLLTAQINYYQLCLQNATQTLSGLKKAGNK
;
A
#
# COMPACT_ATOMS: atom_id res chain seq x y z
N MET A 1 -3.05 -16.55 6.19
CA MET A 1 -3.62 -15.20 6.32
C MET A 1 -2.74 -14.44 7.29
N ALA A 2 -1.87 -13.54 6.81
CA ALA A 2 -1.13 -12.66 7.71
C ALA A 2 -2.13 -11.69 8.34
N ALA A 3 -2.09 -11.53 9.67
CA ALA A 3 -2.86 -10.50 10.35
C ALA A 3 -2.53 -9.12 9.74
N PRO A 4 -3.49 -8.18 9.64
CA PRO A 4 -3.13 -6.80 9.32
C PRO A 4 -2.07 -6.33 10.32
N ASP A 5 -0.97 -5.76 9.83
CA ASP A 5 0.10 -5.21 10.66
C ASP A 5 -0.54 -4.32 11.74
N SER A 6 -0.45 -4.74 13.01
CA SER A 6 -1.14 -4.10 14.13
C SER A 6 -0.77 -2.62 14.26
N GLU A 7 0.42 -2.26 13.80
CA GLU A 7 0.94 -0.89 13.71
C GLU A 7 0.19 -0.04 12.68
N LEU A 8 -0.09 -0.59 11.49
CA LEU A 8 -0.83 0.11 10.44
C LEU A 8 -2.29 0.38 10.88
N LEU A 9 -2.88 -0.61 11.56
CA LEU A 9 -4.23 -0.49 12.11
C LEU A 9 -4.31 0.59 13.21
N ALA A 10 -3.29 0.66 14.06
CA ALA A 10 -3.21 1.66 15.12
C ALA A 10 -3.08 3.08 14.57
N GLU A 11 -2.22 3.32 13.58
CA GLU A 11 -2.08 4.63 12.93
C GLU A 11 -3.36 5.02 12.16
N PHE A 12 -4.04 4.05 11.53
CA PHE A 12 -5.33 4.31 10.89
C PHE A 12 -6.41 4.76 11.90
N GLU A 13 -6.55 4.08 13.03
CA GLU A 13 -7.51 4.46 14.06
C GLU A 13 -7.19 5.82 14.70
N LYS A 14 -5.90 6.17 14.82
CA LYS A 14 -5.45 7.48 15.26
C LYS A 14 -5.82 8.58 14.27
N ALA A 15 -5.56 8.39 12.98
CA ALA A 15 -5.95 9.31 11.92
C ALA A 15 -7.47 9.55 11.88
N LYS A 16 -8.25 8.47 12.02
CA LYS A 16 -9.72 8.53 12.05
C LYS A 16 -10.27 9.34 13.24
N LYS A 17 -9.70 9.13 14.44
CA LYS A 17 -10.06 9.93 15.63
C LYS A 17 -9.76 11.41 15.43
N LEU A 18 -8.56 11.72 14.94
CA LEU A 18 -8.13 13.09 14.64
C LEU A 18 -9.05 13.78 13.63
N HIS A 19 -9.39 13.10 12.53
CA HIS A 19 -10.35 13.62 11.54
C HIS A 19 -11.70 13.97 12.18
N THR A 20 -12.26 13.05 12.98
CA THR A 20 -13.55 13.25 13.66
C THR A 20 -13.51 14.45 14.61
N THR A 21 -12.41 14.62 15.34
CA THR A 21 -12.19 15.79 16.22
C THR A 21 -12.10 17.08 15.42
N CYS A 22 -11.38 17.09 14.30
CA CYS A 22 -11.26 18.27 13.44
C CYS A 22 -12.59 18.70 12.83
N GLU A 23 -13.39 17.76 12.33
CA GLU A 23 -14.73 18.05 11.81
C GLU A 23 -15.66 18.62 12.89
N SER A 24 -15.61 18.06 14.10
CA SER A 24 -16.40 18.56 15.23
C SER A 24 -16.03 20.01 15.59
N LEU A 25 -14.73 20.33 15.58
CA LEU A 25 -14.23 21.69 15.82
C LEU A 25 -14.61 22.66 14.71
N ARG A 26 -14.53 22.23 13.44
CA ARG A 26 -14.92 23.03 12.28
C ARG A 26 -16.39 23.45 12.37
N LEU A 27 -17.28 22.52 12.73
CA LEU A 27 -18.70 22.79 12.94
C LEU A 27 -18.94 23.76 14.10
N ALA A 28 -18.19 23.63 15.20
CA ALA A 28 -18.31 24.51 16.35
C ALA A 28 -17.81 25.95 16.09
N LEU A 29 -16.80 26.10 15.23
CA LEU A 29 -16.21 27.41 14.89
C LEU A 29 -17.01 28.17 13.82
N SER A 30 -17.73 27.48 12.93
CA SER A 30 -18.49 28.10 11.82
C SER A 30 -19.41 29.27 12.22
N PRO A 31 -20.15 29.24 13.35
CA PRO A 31 -20.99 30.35 13.79
C PRO A 31 -20.19 31.56 14.30
N MET A 32 -19.01 31.33 14.88
CA MET A 32 -18.20 32.38 15.53
C MET A 32 -17.42 33.23 14.52
N VAL A 33 -17.13 32.70 13.34
CA VAL A 33 -16.46 33.45 12.25
C VAL A 33 -17.35 34.56 11.69
N LYS A 34 -18.68 34.48 11.88
CA LYS A 34 -19.64 35.48 11.38
C LYS A 34 -19.68 36.78 12.20
N SER A 35 -18.95 36.89 13.32
CA SER A 35 -19.03 38.05 14.23
C SER A 35 -18.02 39.16 13.98
N GLY A 36 -17.24 39.14 12.88
CA GLY A 36 -16.50 40.31 12.40
C GLY A 36 -15.23 40.67 13.19
N HIS A 37 -14.34 39.70 13.42
CA HIS A 37 -13.03 39.95 14.06
C HIS A 37 -11.88 39.84 13.05
N ASP A 38 -11.24 40.96 12.69
CA ASP A 38 -10.18 41.01 11.65
C ASP A 38 -8.96 40.13 11.96
N ASP A 39 -8.55 40.04 13.24
CA ASP A 39 -7.47 39.15 13.68
C ASP A 39 -7.85 37.66 13.51
N LEU A 40 -9.15 37.34 13.55
CA LEU A 40 -9.66 35.99 13.34
C LEU A 40 -9.56 35.60 11.87
N PHE A 41 -9.96 36.51 10.98
CA PHE A 41 -9.88 36.28 9.53
C PHE A 41 -8.43 36.14 9.06
N ARG A 42 -7.49 36.91 9.63
CA ARG A 42 -6.06 36.75 9.33
C ARG A 42 -5.54 35.37 9.74
N ASN A 43 -5.84 34.93 10.97
CA ASN A 43 -5.40 33.60 11.44
C ASN A 43 -6.04 32.44 10.66
N ILE A 44 -7.29 32.60 10.21
CA ILE A 44 -7.97 31.63 9.35
C ILE A 44 -7.29 31.59 7.97
N GLY A 45 -7.01 32.74 7.35
CA GLY A 45 -6.34 32.80 6.05
C GLY A 45 -4.92 32.24 6.07
N GLU A 46 -4.13 32.53 7.11
CA GLU A 46 -2.79 31.94 7.29
C GLU A 46 -2.85 30.42 7.40
N PHE A 47 -3.85 29.89 8.11
CA PHE A 47 -4.07 28.46 8.21
C PHE A 47 -4.51 27.82 6.90
N GLU A 48 -5.44 28.42 6.15
CA GLU A 48 -5.87 27.90 4.85
C GLU A 48 -4.68 27.76 3.89
N ILE A 49 -3.73 28.69 3.94
CA ILE A 49 -2.48 28.61 3.16
C ILE A 49 -1.61 27.42 3.61
N ILE A 50 -1.44 27.20 4.92
CA ILE A 50 -0.61 26.09 5.42
C ILE A 50 -1.30 24.74 5.16
N ALA A 51 -2.61 24.65 5.40
CA ALA A 51 -3.41 23.46 5.13
C ALA A 51 -3.37 23.07 3.65
N GLY A 52 -3.50 24.05 2.73
CA GLY A 52 -3.37 23.80 1.30
C GLY A 52 -2.01 23.24 0.89
N LYS A 53 -0.91 23.72 1.51
CA LYS A 53 0.44 23.18 1.25
C LYS A 53 0.58 21.73 1.73
N GLU A 54 0.04 21.40 2.90
CA GLU A 54 0.07 20.03 3.43
C GLU A 54 -0.84 19.08 2.61
N GLU A 55 -1.96 19.58 2.07
CA GLU A 55 -2.79 18.85 1.11
C GLU A 55 -2.04 18.55 -0.19
N ASP A 56 -1.30 19.53 -0.73
CA ASP A 56 -0.46 19.33 -1.92
C ASP A 56 0.61 18.26 -1.68
N VAL A 57 1.26 18.28 -0.50
CA VAL A 57 2.23 17.25 -0.08
C VAL A 57 1.57 15.88 0.01
N PHE A 58 0.39 15.80 0.64
CA PHE A 58 -0.39 14.58 0.78
C PHE A 58 -0.78 13.99 -0.58
N ILE A 59 -1.32 14.82 -1.48
CA ILE A 59 -1.69 14.45 -2.85
C ILE A 59 -0.45 13.99 -3.64
N GLY A 60 0.67 14.69 -3.48
CA GLY A 60 1.96 14.32 -4.07
C GLY A 60 2.36 12.90 -3.67
N LYS A 61 2.35 12.59 -2.36
CA LYS A 61 2.68 11.26 -1.83
C LYS A 61 1.76 10.15 -2.36
N ILE A 62 0.46 10.42 -2.53
CA ILE A 62 -0.47 9.46 -3.15
C ILE A 62 -0.05 9.17 -4.59
N LYS A 63 0.16 10.23 -5.38
CA LYS A 63 0.37 10.11 -6.82
C LYS A 63 1.72 9.48 -7.16
N SER A 64 2.80 9.98 -6.56
CA SER A 64 4.17 9.54 -6.89
C SER A 64 4.67 8.37 -6.04
N GLY A 65 4.03 8.08 -4.91
CA GLY A 65 4.32 6.90 -4.09
C GLY A 65 3.34 5.79 -4.40
N LEU A 66 2.26 5.72 -3.62
CA LEU A 66 1.35 4.59 -3.58
C LEU A 66 0.78 4.21 -4.96
N LEU A 67 0.24 5.17 -5.71
CA LEU A 67 -0.39 4.87 -7.01
C LEU A 67 0.65 4.40 -8.04
N GLN A 68 1.83 5.00 -8.06
CA GLN A 68 2.90 4.60 -8.97
C GLN A 68 3.42 3.19 -8.64
N THR A 69 3.61 2.89 -7.35
CA THR A 69 4.02 1.56 -6.89
C THR A 69 2.95 0.50 -7.25
N CYS A 70 1.67 0.80 -7.02
CA CYS A 70 0.55 -0.07 -7.39
C CYS A 70 0.46 -0.30 -8.91
N ASN A 71 0.61 0.75 -9.73
CA ASN A 71 0.59 0.61 -11.19
C ASN A 71 1.76 -0.26 -11.67
N THR A 72 2.96 -0.06 -11.12
CA THR A 72 4.12 -0.90 -11.45
C THR A 72 3.86 -2.37 -11.13
N PHE A 73 3.20 -2.66 -10.00
CA PHE A 73 2.81 -4.02 -9.67
C PHE A 73 1.81 -4.59 -10.69
N LEU A 74 0.73 -3.87 -10.97
CA LEU A 74 -0.37 -4.34 -11.80
C LEU A 74 0.02 -4.50 -13.28
N ASP A 75 0.86 -3.60 -13.80
CA ASP A 75 1.17 -3.55 -15.23
C ASP A 75 2.42 -4.37 -15.59
N VAL A 76 3.36 -4.55 -14.66
CA VAL A 76 4.67 -5.16 -14.95
C VAL A 76 4.89 -6.43 -14.14
N THR A 77 4.87 -6.32 -12.81
CA THR A 77 5.28 -7.41 -11.91
C THR A 77 4.28 -8.56 -11.92
N PHE A 78 2.99 -8.27 -11.76
CA PHE A 78 1.93 -9.27 -11.68
C PHE A 78 1.74 -10.04 -13.00
N PRO A 79 1.65 -9.39 -14.19
CA PRO A 79 1.53 -10.12 -15.45
C PRO A 79 2.71 -11.04 -15.71
N SER A 80 3.94 -10.58 -15.40
CA SER A 80 5.16 -11.38 -15.55
C SER A 80 5.14 -12.59 -14.62
N LEU A 81 4.82 -12.40 -13.34
CA LEU A 81 4.71 -13.48 -12.36
C LEU A 81 3.64 -14.49 -12.77
N ASN A 82 2.46 -14.01 -13.16
CA ASN A 82 1.33 -14.86 -13.56
C ASN A 82 1.68 -15.72 -14.80
N LYS A 83 2.37 -15.13 -15.78
CA LYS A 83 2.88 -15.85 -16.95
C LYS A 83 3.84 -16.98 -16.55
N GLU A 84 4.85 -16.66 -15.73
CA GLU A 84 5.84 -17.66 -15.31
C GLU A 84 5.24 -18.74 -14.40
N MET A 85 4.24 -18.40 -13.57
CA MET A 85 3.48 -19.37 -12.77
C MET A 85 2.68 -20.33 -13.64
N LYS A 86 2.05 -19.85 -14.72
CA LYS A 86 1.35 -20.72 -15.67
C LYS A 86 2.30 -21.71 -16.32
N ILE A 87 3.46 -21.24 -16.80
CA ILE A 87 4.50 -22.10 -17.39
C ILE A 87 5.00 -23.12 -16.37
N LEU A 88 5.21 -22.72 -15.12
CA LEU A 88 5.64 -23.63 -14.05
C LEU A 88 4.61 -24.73 -13.79
N ASN A 89 3.31 -24.41 -13.78
CA ASN A 89 2.23 -25.38 -13.59
C ASN A 89 2.18 -26.40 -14.75
N ASP A 90 2.34 -25.92 -15.99
CA ASP A 90 2.37 -26.77 -17.19
C ASP A 90 3.58 -27.73 -17.14
N LEU A 91 4.77 -27.23 -16.79
CA LEU A 91 5.98 -28.03 -16.66
C LEU A 91 5.91 -29.03 -15.49
N THR A 92 5.31 -28.64 -14.36
CA THR A 92 5.09 -29.53 -13.21
C THR A 92 4.19 -30.68 -13.62
N SER A 93 3.08 -30.39 -14.30
CA SER A 93 2.15 -31.40 -14.82
C SER A 93 2.83 -32.34 -15.82
N SER A 94 3.69 -31.80 -16.71
CA SER A 94 4.47 -32.61 -17.65
C SER A 94 5.47 -33.52 -16.94
N MET A 95 6.19 -33.01 -15.93
CA MET A 95 7.15 -33.77 -15.13
C MET A 95 6.46 -34.92 -14.40
N GLU A 96 5.34 -34.64 -13.73
CA GLU A 96 4.54 -35.67 -13.06
C GLU A 96 4.02 -36.74 -14.03
N SER A 97 3.63 -36.34 -15.24
CA SER A 97 3.21 -37.26 -16.30
C SER A 97 4.35 -38.18 -16.75
N CYS A 98 5.55 -37.63 -16.98
CA CYS A 98 6.76 -38.41 -17.29
C CYS A 98 7.11 -39.38 -16.16
N GLN A 99 7.05 -38.93 -14.90
CA GLN A 99 7.34 -39.75 -13.74
C GLN A 99 6.32 -40.90 -13.58
N LYS A 100 5.03 -40.63 -13.82
CA LYS A 100 3.98 -41.66 -13.83
C LYS A 100 4.17 -42.69 -14.96
N LYS A 101 4.63 -42.27 -16.14
CA LYS A 101 4.94 -43.20 -17.25
C LYS A 101 6.15 -44.06 -16.92
N TYR A 102 7.23 -43.45 -16.43
CA TYR A 102 8.45 -44.14 -16.04
C TYR A 102 8.19 -45.22 -14.97
N THR A 103 7.43 -44.88 -13.92
CA THR A 103 7.12 -45.82 -12.83
C THR A 103 6.20 -46.98 -13.22
N LYS A 104 5.39 -46.83 -14.26
CA LYS A 104 4.46 -47.87 -14.74
C LYS A 104 5.03 -48.75 -15.84
N GLU A 105 6.09 -48.33 -16.51
CA GLU A 105 6.72 -49.08 -17.59
C GLU A 105 7.49 -50.28 -17.03
N LYS A 106 7.27 -51.46 -17.62
CA LYS A 106 7.89 -52.73 -17.20
C LYS A 106 8.97 -53.21 -18.16
N ASN A 107 9.05 -52.61 -19.35
CA ASN A 107 10.06 -52.92 -20.34
C ASN A 107 11.33 -52.08 -20.11
N CYS A 108 12.46 -52.72 -19.82
CA CYS A 108 13.73 -52.06 -19.51
C CYS A 108 14.22 -51.08 -20.60
N ASP A 109 14.09 -51.43 -21.88
CA ASP A 109 14.57 -50.58 -22.99
C ASP A 109 13.73 -49.30 -23.13
N LYS A 110 12.41 -49.41 -22.88
CA LYS A 110 11.50 -48.26 -22.85
C LYS A 110 11.68 -47.45 -21.57
N GLN A 111 11.95 -48.10 -20.46
CA GLN A 111 12.19 -47.46 -19.17
C GLN A 111 13.43 -46.55 -19.23
N ALA A 112 14.53 -47.00 -19.86
CA ALA A 112 15.72 -46.17 -20.06
C ALA A 112 15.43 -44.89 -20.87
N LYS A 113 14.58 -44.96 -21.90
CA LYS A 113 14.14 -43.79 -22.67
C LYS A 113 13.30 -42.83 -21.83
N LEU A 114 12.34 -43.37 -21.06
CA LEU A 114 11.49 -42.58 -20.17
C LEU A 114 12.27 -41.93 -19.03
N GLU A 115 13.35 -42.56 -18.56
CA GLU A 115 14.24 -41.97 -17.55
C GLU A 115 14.91 -40.68 -18.07
N VAL A 116 15.38 -40.69 -19.33
CA VAL A 116 15.97 -39.51 -19.98
C VAL A 116 14.94 -38.40 -20.13
N GLU A 117 13.71 -38.73 -20.56
CA GLU A 117 12.61 -37.77 -20.66
C GLU A 117 12.22 -37.17 -19.30
N MET A 118 12.13 -38.01 -18.27
CA MET A 118 11.84 -37.58 -16.89
C MET A 118 12.92 -36.62 -16.38
N LYS A 119 14.20 -36.99 -16.50
CA LYS A 119 15.33 -36.12 -16.11
C LYS A 119 15.32 -34.80 -16.87
N SER A 120 15.00 -34.81 -18.16
CA SER A 120 14.85 -33.58 -18.95
C SER A 120 13.72 -32.68 -18.43
N ALA A 121 12.57 -33.27 -18.10
CA ALA A 121 11.44 -32.54 -17.54
C ALA A 121 11.74 -31.97 -16.15
N GLU A 122 12.43 -32.72 -15.29
CA GLU A 122 12.90 -32.28 -13.98
C GLU A 122 13.81 -31.06 -14.09
N VAL A 123 14.81 -31.10 -15.00
CA VAL A 123 15.74 -29.98 -15.22
C VAL A 123 15.00 -28.73 -15.71
N LYS A 124 14.06 -28.88 -16.66
CA LYS A 124 13.25 -27.75 -17.15
C LYS A 124 12.37 -27.16 -16.06
N CYS A 125 11.70 -28.00 -15.27
CA CYS A 125 10.85 -27.57 -14.17
C CYS A 125 11.67 -26.87 -13.07
N ALA A 126 12.83 -27.41 -12.69
CA ALA A 126 13.73 -26.81 -11.72
C ALA A 126 14.24 -25.43 -12.17
N LYS A 127 14.64 -25.30 -13.45
CA LYS A 127 15.05 -24.03 -14.04
C LYS A 127 13.91 -23.01 -13.98
N GLN A 128 12.71 -23.40 -14.41
CA GLN A 128 11.52 -22.53 -14.37
C GLN A 128 11.21 -22.08 -12.94
N ARG A 129 11.23 -23.01 -11.98
CA ARG A 129 10.99 -22.74 -10.56
C ARG A 129 11.94 -21.68 -10.01
N SER A 130 13.23 -21.74 -10.36
CA SER A 130 14.21 -20.74 -9.94
C SER A 130 13.89 -19.33 -10.47
N GLY A 131 13.42 -19.24 -11.73
CA GLY A 131 12.96 -17.99 -12.33
C GLY A 131 11.71 -17.43 -11.62
N THR A 132 10.70 -18.27 -11.42
CA THR A 132 9.45 -17.88 -10.73
C THR A 132 9.72 -17.42 -9.30
N VAL A 133 10.63 -18.08 -8.56
CA VAL A 133 11.02 -17.66 -7.19
C VAL A 133 11.66 -16.27 -7.21
N THR A 134 12.41 -15.92 -8.25
CA THR A 134 13.03 -14.61 -8.38
C THR A 134 11.97 -13.52 -8.58
N LEU A 135 10.98 -13.75 -9.44
CA LEU A 135 9.84 -12.85 -9.62
C LEU A 135 8.99 -12.73 -8.35
N LEU A 136 8.81 -13.82 -7.60
CA LEU A 136 8.09 -13.78 -6.33
C LEU A 136 8.80 -12.89 -5.31
N LYS A 137 10.14 -12.93 -5.24
CA LYS A 137 10.92 -12.02 -4.39
C LYS A 137 10.71 -10.57 -4.80
N GLN A 138 10.68 -10.27 -6.10
CA GLN A 138 10.39 -8.92 -6.61
C GLN A 138 8.98 -8.46 -6.22
N ALA A 139 7.97 -9.35 -6.34
CA ALA A 139 6.61 -9.06 -5.89
C ALA A 139 6.55 -8.74 -4.39
N ASN A 140 7.26 -9.49 -3.55
CA ASN A 140 7.35 -9.22 -2.11
C ASN A 140 8.05 -7.88 -1.81
N THR A 141 9.05 -7.49 -2.59
CA THR A 141 9.66 -6.15 -2.48
C THR A 141 8.66 -5.05 -2.77
N VAL A 142 7.86 -5.21 -3.84
CA VAL A 142 6.80 -4.24 -4.19
C VAL A 142 5.71 -4.19 -3.11
N GLU A 143 5.29 -5.34 -2.55
CA GLU A 143 4.36 -5.38 -1.42
C GLU A 143 4.89 -4.57 -0.23
N LYS A 144 6.19 -4.72 0.09
CA LYS A 144 6.82 -3.96 1.17
C LYS A 144 6.80 -2.45 0.88
N SER A 145 7.13 -2.03 -0.35
CA SER A 145 7.08 -0.63 -0.75
C SER A 145 5.66 -0.05 -0.65
N ILE A 146 4.63 -0.82 -1.03
CA ILE A 146 3.22 -0.41 -0.86
C ILE A 146 2.91 -0.18 0.62
N LYS A 147 3.36 -1.05 1.53
CA LYS A 147 3.17 -0.86 2.97
C LYS A 147 3.86 0.39 3.49
N GLU A 148 5.11 0.63 3.08
CA GLU A 148 5.88 1.82 3.43
C GLU A 148 5.18 3.10 2.92
N ASP A 149 4.66 3.08 1.70
CA ASP A 149 3.87 4.18 1.11
C ASP A 149 2.58 4.44 1.90
N LEU A 150 1.86 3.40 2.33
CA LEU A 150 0.66 3.52 3.16
C LEU A 150 0.95 4.14 4.54
N VAL A 151 2.05 3.75 5.18
CA VAL A 151 2.49 4.35 6.46
C VAL A 151 2.82 5.83 6.26
N SER A 152 3.57 6.18 5.21
CA SER A 152 3.91 7.56 4.88
C SER A 152 2.67 8.42 4.61
N LEU A 153 1.65 7.82 3.98
CA LEU A 153 0.36 8.45 3.70
C LEU A 153 -0.42 8.74 4.99
N LEU A 154 -0.55 7.74 5.87
CA LEU A 154 -1.21 7.88 7.17
C LEU A 154 -0.52 8.94 8.03
N THR A 155 0.81 8.95 8.02
CA THR A 155 1.61 9.95 8.75
C THR A 155 1.31 11.36 8.24
N ALA A 156 1.23 11.55 6.91
CA ALA A 156 0.87 12.85 6.33
C ALA A 156 -0.55 13.29 6.72
N GLN A 157 -1.52 12.36 6.73
CA GLN A 157 -2.88 12.67 7.21
C GLN A 157 -2.91 13.08 8.67
N ILE A 158 -2.17 12.36 9.53
CA ILE A 158 -2.09 12.67 10.95
C ILE A 158 -1.49 14.06 11.17
N ASN A 159 -0.39 14.38 10.47
CA ASN A 159 0.24 15.70 10.58
C ASN A 159 -0.70 16.81 10.13
N TYR A 160 -1.41 16.62 9.01
CA TYR A 160 -2.43 17.54 8.54
C TYR A 160 -3.52 17.77 9.61
N TYR A 161 -4.12 16.71 10.15
CA TYR A 161 -5.16 16.87 11.16
C TYR A 161 -4.65 17.44 12.48
N GLN A 162 -3.42 17.13 12.89
CA GLN A 162 -2.81 17.75 14.06
C GLN A 162 -2.64 19.26 13.88
N LEU A 163 -2.23 19.70 12.68
CA LEU A 163 -2.15 21.11 12.34
C LEU A 163 -3.54 21.78 12.38
N CYS A 164 -4.56 21.13 11.80
CA CYS A 164 -5.95 21.60 11.88
C CYS A 164 -6.42 21.79 13.33
N LEU A 165 -6.14 20.80 14.20
CA LEU A 165 -6.51 20.84 15.61
C LEU A 165 -5.79 21.97 16.36
N GLN A 166 -4.48 22.14 16.14
CA GLN A 166 -3.70 23.21 16.75
C GLN A 166 -4.25 24.58 16.37
N ASN A 167 -4.52 24.82 15.09
CA ASN A 167 -5.04 26.09 14.64
C ASN A 167 -6.47 26.37 15.13
N ALA A 168 -7.35 25.37 15.11
CA ALA A 168 -8.69 25.49 15.67
C ALA A 168 -8.65 25.87 17.16
N THR A 169 -7.73 25.27 17.92
CA THR A 169 -7.52 25.56 19.34
C THR A 169 -7.01 26.99 19.56
N GLN A 170 -6.03 27.43 18.75
CA GLN A 170 -5.52 28.80 18.80
C GLN A 170 -6.63 29.82 18.49
N THR A 171 -7.42 29.57 17.45
CA THR A 171 -8.56 30.40 17.04
C THR A 171 -9.61 30.51 18.15
N LEU A 172 -10.00 29.38 18.76
CA LEU A 172 -10.91 29.35 19.92
C LEU A 172 -10.37 30.15 21.11
N SER A 173 -9.07 30.04 21.38
CA SER A 173 -8.43 30.78 22.48
C SER A 173 -8.42 32.29 22.23
N GLY A 174 -8.24 32.72 20.99
CA GLY A 174 -8.32 34.11 20.56
C GLY A 174 -9.73 34.67 20.74
N LEU A 175 -10.75 33.93 20.31
CA LEU A 175 -12.16 34.31 20.47
C LEU A 175 -12.55 34.47 21.94
N LYS A 176 -12.14 33.53 22.81
CA LYS A 176 -12.39 33.64 24.26
C LYS A 176 -11.75 34.89 24.87
N LYS A 177 -10.57 35.29 24.41
CA LYS A 177 -9.91 36.51 24.87
C LYS A 177 -10.58 37.79 24.34
N ALA A 178 -11.12 37.74 23.12
CA ALA A 178 -11.83 38.86 22.51
C ALA A 178 -13.22 39.09 23.13
N GLY A 179 -13.95 38.03 23.49
CA GLY A 179 -15.28 38.13 24.11
C GLY A 179 -15.30 38.49 25.61
N ASN A 180 -14.15 38.55 26.27
CA ASN A 180 -13.99 38.97 27.68
C ASN A 180 -13.54 40.44 27.82
N LYS A 181 -13.56 41.22 26.73
CA LYS A 181 -13.37 42.68 26.72
C LYS A 181 -14.69 43.36 26.41
#